data_AF-X1DVA9-F1
#
_entry.id   AF-X1DVA9-F1
#
_cell.length_a   1.000
_cell.length_b   1.000
_cell.length_c   1.000
_cell.angle_alpha   90.00
_cell.angle_beta   90.00
_cell.angle_gamma   90.00
#
_symmetry.space_group_name_H-M   'P 1'
#
loop_
_entity.id
_entity.type
_entity.pdbx_description
1 polymer ?
#
loop_
_entity_poly.entity_id
_entity_poly.type
_entity_poly.pdbx_seq_one_letter_code
_entity_poly.pdbx_strand_id
1 'polypeptide(L)'
;PTAIGLLHLVCNTPDMGRLYLRRRDYSDLELFLNEHADEFLTPIPDQHYEPDKYEFFLAEVKTAQMLQAWLEETREDDIHEQFGVGAGDIRRVKSGYARFFKHARDLFRQPIFLAEFLDFHPHTIKK
;
A
#
# COMPACT_ATOMS: atom_id res chain seq x y z
N PRO A 1 1.30 8.10 -11.44
CA PRO A 1 1.52 7.31 -10.21
C PRO A 1 2.12 5.95 -10.60
N THR A 2 3.15 5.49 -9.88
CA THR A 2 3.80 4.20 -10.15
C THR A 2 3.08 3.07 -9.43
N ALA A 3 3.37 1.82 -9.80
CA ALA A 3 2.77 0.65 -9.17
C ALA A 3 3.07 0.60 -7.66
N ILE A 4 4.33 0.84 -7.29
CA ILE A 4 4.75 0.81 -5.88
C ILE A 4 4.09 1.94 -5.07
N GLY A 5 3.96 3.15 -5.60
CA GLY A 5 3.29 4.25 -4.90
C GLY A 5 1.82 3.95 -4.59
N LEU A 6 1.12 3.31 -5.54
CA LEU A 6 -0.27 2.86 -5.34
C LEU A 6 -0.36 1.69 -4.35
N LEU A 7 0.53 0.71 -4.45
CA LEU A 7 0.55 -0.44 -3.54
C LEU A 7 0.91 -0.05 -2.11
N HIS A 8 1.84 0.90 -1.94
CA HIS A 8 2.14 1.51 -0.65
C HIS A 8 0.91 2.19 -0.06
N LEU A 9 0.19 2.99 -0.85
CA LEU A 9 -1.05 3.64 -0.39
C LEU A 9 -2.09 2.61 0.06
N VAL A 10 -2.23 1.48 -0.64
CA VAL A 10 -3.07 0.36 -0.20
C VAL A 10 -2.56 -0.19 1.14
N CYS A 11 -1.26 -0.45 1.27
CA CYS A 11 -0.64 -0.98 2.49
C CYS A 11 -0.74 -0.06 3.71
N ASN A 12 -0.86 1.25 3.50
CA ASN A 12 -1.10 2.26 4.54
C ASN A 12 -2.55 2.22 5.08
N THR A 13 -3.46 1.46 4.46
CA THR A 13 -4.82 1.31 4.99
C THR A 13 -4.88 0.37 6.20
N PRO A 14 -5.75 0.63 7.19
CA PRO A 14 -5.82 -0.18 8.42
C PRO A 14 -6.26 -1.64 8.18
N ASP A 15 -6.87 -1.95 7.04
CA ASP A 15 -7.27 -3.31 6.67
C ASP A 15 -6.08 -4.21 6.28
N MET A 16 -4.96 -3.60 5.89
CA MET A 16 -3.75 -4.28 5.46
C MET A 16 -2.92 -4.72 6.66
N GLY A 17 -2.51 -5.98 6.64
CA GLY A 17 -1.52 -6.48 7.59
C GLY A 17 -0.12 -6.12 7.11
N ARG A 18 0.71 -5.59 8.01
CA ARG A 18 2.10 -5.24 7.71
C ARG A 18 3.03 -6.43 7.95
N LEU A 19 4.14 -6.47 7.22
CA LEU A 19 5.24 -7.38 7.48
C LEU A 19 6.14 -6.84 8.60
N TYR A 20 6.71 -7.73 9.39
CA TYR A 20 7.73 -7.35 10.37
C TYR A 20 9.05 -7.04 9.68
N LEU A 21 9.73 -6.01 10.18
CA LEU A 21 11.07 -5.65 9.78
C LEU A 21 12.11 -6.45 10.57
N ARG A 22 13.10 -6.95 9.84
CA ARG A 22 14.31 -7.58 10.37
C ARG A 22 15.45 -6.59 10.23
N ARG A 23 16.52 -6.77 11.01
CA ARG A 23 17.71 -5.90 10.94
C ARG A 23 18.28 -5.74 9.53
N ARG A 24 18.24 -6.79 8.70
CA ARG A 24 18.73 -6.75 7.32
C ARG A 24 17.85 -5.90 6.39
N ASP A 25 16.58 -5.72 6.72
CA ASP A 25 15.63 -5.07 5.82
C ASP A 25 15.84 -3.56 5.79
N TYR A 26 16.35 -2.97 6.88
CA TYR A 26 16.52 -1.52 7.00
C TYR A 26 17.44 -0.94 5.92
N SER A 27 18.61 -1.54 5.68
CA SER A 27 19.54 -1.05 4.67
C SER A 27 18.94 -1.06 3.27
N ASP A 28 18.24 -2.14 2.93
CA ASP A 28 17.69 -2.35 1.59
C ASP A 28 16.48 -1.44 1.36
N LEU A 29 15.62 -1.29 2.37
CA LEU A 29 14.47 -0.40 2.31
C LEU A 29 14.87 1.07 2.32
N GLU A 30 15.88 1.46 3.09
CA GLU A 30 16.39 2.84 3.08
C GLU A 30 17.00 3.20 1.73
N LEU A 31 17.76 2.29 1.11
CA LEU A 31 18.28 2.50 -0.24
C LEU A 31 17.13 2.67 -1.24
N PHE A 32 16.14 1.78 -1.19
CA PHE A 32 14.94 1.86 -2.02
C PHE A 32 14.18 3.18 -1.83
N LEU A 33 14.02 3.64 -0.58
CA LEU A 33 13.35 4.91 -0.30
C LEU A 33 14.09 6.10 -0.89
N ASN A 34 15.42 6.11 -0.84
CA ASN A 34 16.20 7.19 -1.45
C ASN A 34 16.03 7.24 -2.98
N GLU A 35 15.86 6.09 -3.62
CA GLU A 35 15.71 5.98 -5.08
C GLU A 35 14.27 6.28 -5.55
N HIS A 36 13.27 6.01 -4.71
CA HIS A 36 11.84 6.05 -5.08
C HIS A 36 11.02 7.06 -4.25
N ALA A 37 11.67 7.99 -3.55
CA ALA A 37 11.01 8.92 -2.62
C ALA A 37 9.86 9.71 -3.26
N ASP A 38 10.01 10.11 -4.52
CA ASP A 38 9.05 10.89 -5.30
C ASP A 38 7.84 10.09 -5.79
N GLU A 39 7.87 8.76 -5.66
CA GLU A 39 6.79 7.88 -6.07
C GLU A 39 5.69 7.72 -5.02
N PHE A 40 6.00 7.99 -3.74
CA PHE A 40 5.06 7.80 -2.64
C PHE A 40 3.99 8.89 -2.59
N LEU A 41 2.73 8.46 -2.44
CA LEU A 41 1.56 9.34 -2.41
C LEU A 41 1.20 9.84 -1.00
N THR A 42 2.02 9.48 -0.01
CA THR A 42 1.88 9.84 1.40
C THR A 42 3.19 10.46 1.88
N PRO A 43 3.14 11.43 2.80
CA PRO A 43 4.36 12.04 3.33
C PRO A 43 5.25 10.97 3.99
N ILE A 44 6.53 10.99 3.66
CA ILE A 44 7.53 10.14 4.31
C ILE A 44 7.80 10.71 5.72
N PRO A 45 7.58 9.95 6.80
CA PRO A 45 7.86 10.41 8.15
C PRO A 45 9.35 10.68 8.36
N ASP A 46 9.68 11.63 9.23
CA ASP A 46 11.08 11.88 9.57
C ASP A 46 11.61 10.81 10.53
N GLN A 47 12.74 10.19 10.19
CA GLN A 47 13.33 9.11 10.97
C GLN A 47 13.78 9.51 12.39
N HIS A 48 14.12 10.78 12.61
CA HIS A 48 14.64 11.29 13.88
C HIS A 48 13.54 11.86 14.76
N TYR A 49 12.57 12.56 14.16
CA TYR A 49 11.47 13.18 14.89
C TYR A 49 10.27 12.24 15.07
N GLU A 50 10.06 11.28 14.17
CA GLU A 50 8.92 10.36 14.16
C GLU A 50 9.33 8.89 13.93
N PRO A 51 10.24 8.33 14.75
CA PRO A 51 10.85 7.02 14.49
C PRO A 51 9.83 5.87 14.38
N ASP A 52 8.80 5.85 15.23
CA ASP A 52 7.77 4.81 15.19
C ASP A 52 6.96 4.87 13.87
N LYS A 53 6.65 6.07 13.38
CA LYS A 53 5.94 6.25 12.11
C LYS A 53 6.83 5.87 10.93
N TYR A 54 8.12 6.20 11.00
CA TYR A 54 9.09 5.81 9.99
C TYR A 54 9.24 4.29 9.93
N GLU A 55 9.27 3.60 11.07
CA GLU A 55 9.29 2.13 11.10
C GLU A 55 8.02 1.52 10.50
N PHE A 56 6.83 2.08 10.79
CA PHE A 56 5.60 1.65 10.15
C PHE A 56 5.60 1.89 8.64
N PHE A 57 6.12 3.03 8.20
CA PHE A 57 6.25 3.37 6.79
C PHE A 57 7.17 2.36 6.06
N LEU A 58 8.34 2.05 6.63
CA LEU A 58 9.23 1.01 6.09
C LEU A 58 8.56 -0.38 6.04
N ALA A 59 7.79 -0.73 7.06
CA ALA A 59 7.01 -1.98 7.07
C ALA A 59 5.95 -2.01 5.96
N GLU A 60 5.31 -0.87 5.68
CA GLU A 60 4.34 -0.72 4.58
C GLU A 60 5.04 -0.83 3.21
N VAL A 61 6.21 -0.22 3.04
CA VAL A 61 7.04 -0.33 1.83
C VAL A 61 7.45 -1.78 1.56
N LYS A 62 7.96 -2.48 2.58
CA LYS A 62 8.29 -3.91 2.48
C LYS A 62 7.09 -4.75 2.08
N THR A 63 5.93 -4.43 2.65
CA THR A 63 4.67 -5.13 2.35
C THR A 63 4.23 -4.87 0.91
N ALA A 64 4.38 -3.62 0.43
CA ALA A 64 4.07 -3.24 -0.94
C ALA A 64 4.99 -3.93 -1.96
N GLN A 65 6.29 -4.01 -1.70
CA GLN A 65 7.24 -4.73 -2.56
C GLN A 65 6.93 -6.23 -2.63
N MET A 66 6.62 -6.87 -1.50
CA MET A 66 6.24 -8.28 -1.49
C MET A 66 4.93 -8.53 -2.25
N LEU A 67 3.95 -7.65 -2.03
CA LEU A 67 2.67 -7.70 -2.73
C LEU A 67 2.86 -7.52 -4.24
N GLN A 68 3.74 -6.60 -4.65
CA GLN A 68 4.09 -6.40 -6.05
C GLN A 68 4.70 -7.67 -6.66
N ALA A 69 5.70 -8.27 -6.00
CA ALA A 69 6.33 -9.50 -6.46
C ALA A 69 5.30 -10.64 -6.62
N TRP A 70 4.34 -10.74 -5.70
CA TRP A 70 3.24 -11.70 -5.82
C TRP A 70 2.31 -11.40 -7.00
N LEU A 71 1.94 -10.13 -7.22
CA LEU A 71 1.12 -9.71 -8.36
C LEU A 71 1.81 -9.95 -9.70
N GLU A 72 3.15 -9.91 -9.72
CA GLU A 72 4.00 -10.21 -10.87
C GLU A 72 4.29 -11.72 -11.04
N GLU A 73 3.53 -12.57 -10.33
CA GLU A 73 3.60 -14.03 -10.41
C GLU A 73 4.97 -14.63 -10.02
N THR A 74 5.73 -13.94 -9.15
CA THR A 74 6.97 -14.47 -8.57
C THR A 74 6.67 -15.75 -7.77
N ARG A 75 7.56 -16.75 -7.86
CA ARG A 75 7.39 -18.01 -7.13
C ARG A 75 7.37 -17.76 -5.63
N GLU A 76 6.52 -18.49 -4.91
CA GLU A 76 6.36 -18.28 -3.46
C GLU A 76 7.64 -18.57 -2.67
N ASP A 77 8.45 -19.56 -3.11
CA ASP A 77 9.77 -19.85 -2.54
C ASP A 77 10.73 -18.66 -2.65
N ASP A 78 10.74 -17.98 -3.79
CA ASP A 78 11.61 -16.82 -4.03
C ASP A 78 11.16 -15.63 -3.16
N ILE A 79 9.83 -15.46 -3.00
CA ILE A 79 9.25 -14.46 -2.09
C ILE A 79 9.64 -14.76 -0.62
N HIS A 80 9.64 -16.03 -0.21
CA HIS A 80 10.08 -16.42 1.14
C HIS A 80 11.53 -16.00 1.40
N GLU A 81 12.42 -16.27 0.45
CA GLU A 81 13.84 -15.98 0.57
C GLU A 81 14.11 -14.47 0.57
N GLN A 82 13.59 -13.77 -0.45
CA GLN A 82 13.81 -12.34 -0.67
C GLN A 82 13.32 -11.51 0.53
N PHE A 83 12.06 -11.69 0.94
CA PHE A 83 11.47 -10.85 1.98
C PHE A 83 11.66 -11.40 3.39
N GLY A 84 12.19 -12.63 3.52
CA GLY A 84 12.33 -13.30 4.80
C GLY A 84 10.96 -13.47 5.48
N VAL A 85 9.97 -13.97 4.75
CA VAL A 85 8.59 -14.12 5.22
C VAL A 85 8.19 -15.58 5.20
N GLY A 86 7.25 -16.00 6.04
CA GLY A 86 6.67 -17.35 5.99
C GLY A 86 5.37 -17.40 5.17
N ALA A 87 4.87 -18.62 4.90
CA ALA A 87 3.60 -18.80 4.16
C ALA A 87 2.42 -18.11 4.85
N GLY A 88 2.43 -18.07 6.20
CA GLY A 88 1.44 -17.35 6.99
C GLY A 88 1.45 -15.84 6.77
N ASP A 89 2.63 -15.24 6.60
CA ASP A 89 2.77 -13.80 6.32
C ASP A 89 2.24 -13.48 4.93
N ILE A 90 2.65 -14.26 3.93
CA ILE A 90 2.20 -14.10 2.55
C ILE A 90 0.67 -14.22 2.49
N ARG A 91 0.09 -15.25 3.12
CA ARG A 91 -1.35 -15.43 3.19
C ARG A 91 -2.06 -14.26 3.87
N ARG A 92 -1.49 -13.70 4.94
CA ARG A 92 -2.05 -12.55 5.66
C ARG A 92 -2.12 -11.31 4.76
N VAL A 93 -1.05 -11.02 4.02
CA VAL A 93 -1.00 -9.88 3.08
C VAL A 93 -1.98 -10.08 1.93
N LYS A 94 -2.00 -11.25 1.28
CA LYS A 94 -2.97 -11.60 0.23
C LYS A 94 -4.42 -11.43 0.71
N SER A 95 -4.68 -11.86 1.94
CA SER A 95 -6.02 -11.75 2.55
C SER A 95 -6.40 -10.30 2.86
N GLY A 96 -5.44 -9.47 3.30
CA GLY A 96 -5.62 -8.04 3.47
C GLY A 96 -5.97 -7.35 2.16
N TYR A 97 -5.20 -7.65 1.11
CA TYR A 97 -5.43 -7.13 -0.24
C TYR A 97 -6.84 -7.48 -0.74
N ALA A 98 -7.25 -8.74 -0.61
CA ALA A 98 -8.61 -9.16 -0.99
C ALA A 98 -9.72 -8.42 -0.21
N ARG A 99 -9.52 -8.18 1.11
CA ARG A 99 -10.47 -7.39 1.92
C ARG A 99 -10.53 -5.95 1.46
N PHE A 100 -9.39 -5.32 1.20
CA PHE A 100 -9.34 -3.96 0.67
C PHE A 100 -10.17 -3.83 -0.62
N PHE A 101 -9.95 -4.73 -1.59
CA PHE A 101 -10.71 -4.71 -2.85
C PHE A 101 -12.20 -4.96 -2.64
N LYS A 102 -12.57 -5.84 -1.71
CA LYS A 102 -13.97 -6.06 -1.33
C LYS A 102 -14.59 -4.78 -0.77
N HIS A 103 -13.94 -4.12 0.18
CA HIS A 103 -14.43 -2.88 0.78
C HIS A 103 -14.50 -1.73 -0.23
N ALA A 104 -13.48 -1.56 -1.06
CA ALA A 104 -13.46 -0.57 -2.12
C ALA A 104 -14.65 -0.79 -3.09
N ARG A 105 -14.85 -2.02 -3.55
CA ARG A 105 -16.00 -2.37 -4.41
C ARG A 105 -17.34 -2.10 -3.72
N ASP A 106 -17.47 -2.47 -2.45
CA ASP A 106 -18.71 -2.27 -1.70
C ASP A 106 -19.02 -0.77 -1.50
N LEU A 107 -17.99 0.08 -1.36
CA LEU A 107 -18.12 1.55 -1.31
C LEU A 107 -18.68 2.11 -2.63
N PHE A 108 -18.13 1.70 -3.78
CA PHE A 108 -18.60 2.15 -5.10
C PHE A 108 -19.98 1.61 -5.49
N ARG A 109 -20.50 0.61 -4.77
CA ARG A 109 -21.82 0.03 -5.01
C ARG A 109 -22.94 0.71 -4.21
N GLN A 110 -22.60 1.64 -3.31
CA GLN A 110 -23.58 2.39 -2.52
C GLN A 110 -24.29 3.44 -3.40
N PRO A 111 -25.63 3.49 -3.45
CA PRO A 111 -26.38 4.42 -4.29
C PRO A 111 -26.19 5.91 -3.94
N ILE A 112 -25.60 6.22 -2.78
CA ILE A 112 -25.36 7.59 -2.30
C ILE A 112 -24.29 8.32 -3.14
N PHE A 113 -23.30 7.61 -3.71
CA PHE A 113 -22.20 8.26 -4.45
C PHE A 113 -22.61 8.71 -5.87
N LEU A 114 -23.68 8.15 -6.44
CA LEU A 114 -24.20 8.55 -7.76
C LEU A 114 -25.09 9.81 -7.69
N ALA A 115 -25.74 10.07 -6.55
CA ALA A 115 -26.60 11.25 -6.40
C ALA A 115 -25.76 12.53 -6.29
N GLU A 116 -24.74 12.58 -5.43
CA GLU A 116 -23.90 13.78 -5.29
C GLU A 116 -23.08 14.11 -6.55
N PHE A 117 -22.68 13.11 -7.34
CA PHE A 117 -21.88 13.34 -8.55
C PHE A 117 -22.72 13.80 -9.75
N LEU A 118 -24.01 13.45 -9.81
CA LEU A 118 -24.94 13.92 -10.86
C LEU A 118 -25.71 15.19 -10.46
N ASP A 119 -25.84 15.49 -9.17
CA ASP A 119 -26.50 16.71 -8.68
C ASP A 119 -25.59 17.96 -8.71
N PHE A 120 -24.29 17.83 -9.00
CA PHE A 120 -23.36 18.98 -9.07
C PHE A 120 -23.39 19.75 -10.42
N HIS A 121 -24.27 19.39 -11.36
CA HIS A 121 -24.50 20.24 -12.53
C HIS A 121 -25.99 20.46 -12.81
N PRO A 122 -26.59 21.41 -12.09
CA PRO A 122 -27.45 22.37 -12.77
C PRO A 122 -27.13 23.82 -12.37
N HIS A 123 -26.98 24.66 -13.39
CA HIS A 123 -27.01 26.13 -13.36
C HIS A 123 -25.72 26.91 -13.11
N THR A 124 -24.85 27.03 -14.13
CA THR A 124 -24.36 28.37 -14.55
C THR A 124 -23.91 28.39 -16.02
N ILE A 125 -24.87 28.42 -16.95
CA ILE A 125 -24.68 29.12 -18.23
C ILE A 125 -25.87 30.05 -18.37
N LYS A 126 -25.69 31.32 -18.01
CA LYS A 126 -26.50 32.41 -18.54
C LYS A 126 -25.59 33.27 -19.41
N LYS A 127 -26.11 33.54 -20.61
CA LYS A 127 -25.54 34.37 -21.68
C LYS A 127 -25.13 35.75 -21.18
#